data_AF-A0A2S9YHB7-F1
#
_entry.id   AF-A0A2S9YHB7-F1
#
_cell.length_a   1.000
_cell.length_b   1.000
_cell.length_c   1.000
_cell.angle_alpha   90.00
_cell.angle_beta   90.00
_cell.angle_gamma   90.00
#
_symmetry.space_group_name_H-M   'P 1'
#
loop_
_entity.id
_entity.type
_entity.pdbx_description
1 polymer ?
#
loop_
_entity_poly.entity_id
_entity_poly.type
_entity_poly.pdbx_seq_one_letter_code
_entity_poly.pdbx_strand_id
1 'polypeptide(L)'
;MFGDQSAWLVCCQLARNPSFSIASELVGLLGTEAELAQLRQAFDAAPTPELLWALGLSGRRVGLDACVEHFDDDDDLTREAAREGLSVAAGRGFASVSEAKSWLEQRGASRSLGGAERGPAQVLAVLAEAPDRLRRALARELRIRSRGRVHLDPGALPHAWRSQLDAPLSIDFDRGFPWTDAELGDGP
;
A
#
# COMPACT_ATOMS: atom_id res chain seq x y z
N MET A 1 -18.46 14.82 -8.97
CA MET A 1 -18.31 14.33 -7.58
C MET A 1 -18.83 12.89 -7.38
N PHE A 2 -20.00 12.47 -7.89
CA PHE A 2 -20.53 11.09 -7.69
C PHE A 2 -19.78 9.94 -8.40
N GLY A 3 -19.01 10.24 -9.45
CA GLY A 3 -18.30 9.22 -10.25
C GLY A 3 -17.22 8.49 -9.47
N ASP A 4 -16.42 9.25 -8.70
CA ASP A 4 -15.25 8.70 -7.99
C ASP A 4 -15.69 7.80 -6.82
N GLN A 5 -16.74 8.18 -6.10
CA GLN A 5 -17.28 7.37 -5.00
C GLN A 5 -17.87 6.05 -5.49
N SER A 6 -18.62 6.06 -6.60
CA SER A 6 -19.17 4.84 -7.20
C SER A 6 -18.05 3.91 -7.70
N ALA A 7 -17.04 4.45 -8.38
CA ALA A 7 -15.90 3.66 -8.86
C ALA A 7 -15.10 3.02 -7.70
N TRP A 8 -14.93 3.76 -6.59
CA TRP A 8 -14.27 3.22 -5.41
C TRP A 8 -15.05 2.09 -4.74
N LEU A 9 -16.36 2.23 -4.59
CA LEU A 9 -17.19 1.17 -4.03
C LEU A 9 -17.09 -0.11 -4.86
N VAL A 10 -17.09 0.00 -6.20
CA VAL A 10 -16.85 -1.14 -7.09
C VAL A 10 -15.43 -1.70 -6.89
N CYS A 11 -14.42 -0.85 -6.75
CA CYS A 11 -13.05 -1.28 -6.44
C CYS A 11 -13.00 -2.10 -5.13
N CYS A 12 -13.61 -1.61 -4.05
CA CYS A 12 -13.70 -2.32 -2.77
C CYS A 12 -14.49 -3.63 -2.83
N GLN A 13 -15.46 -3.74 -3.74
CA GLN A 13 -16.15 -5.01 -4.01
C GLN A 13 -15.25 -5.99 -4.76
N LEU A 14 -14.61 -5.54 -5.84
CA LEU A 14 -13.71 -6.36 -6.66
C LEU A 14 -12.46 -6.80 -5.89
N ALA A 15 -11.96 -5.98 -4.96
CA ALA A 15 -10.78 -6.26 -4.14
C ALA A 15 -10.86 -7.57 -3.36
N ARG A 16 -12.07 -8.08 -3.09
CA ARG A 16 -12.30 -9.34 -2.37
C ARG A 16 -12.25 -10.57 -3.27
N ASN A 17 -12.12 -10.37 -4.58
CA ASN A 17 -12.04 -11.44 -5.56
C ASN A 17 -10.58 -11.59 -6.05
N PRO A 18 -9.94 -12.77 -5.86
CA PRO A 18 -8.55 -13.00 -6.23
C PRO A 18 -8.21 -12.70 -7.70
N SER A 19 -9.19 -12.83 -8.60
CA SER A 19 -9.02 -12.51 -10.02
C SER A 19 -8.78 -11.02 -10.31
N PHE A 20 -8.99 -10.14 -9.31
CA PHE A 20 -8.82 -8.70 -9.43
C PHE A 20 -7.75 -8.19 -8.44
N SER A 21 -6.57 -8.79 -8.46
CA SER A 21 -5.43 -8.42 -7.59
C SER A 21 -5.05 -6.93 -7.63
N ILE A 22 -5.26 -6.25 -8.77
CA ILE A 22 -5.06 -4.81 -8.86
C ILE A 22 -6.02 -4.05 -7.94
N ALA A 23 -7.27 -4.51 -7.80
CA ALA A 23 -8.25 -3.87 -6.92
C ALA A 23 -7.88 -4.07 -5.44
N SER A 24 -7.41 -5.26 -5.04
CA SER A 24 -6.93 -5.48 -3.68
C SER A 24 -5.73 -4.58 -3.38
N GLU A 25 -4.76 -4.48 -4.28
CA GLU A 25 -3.62 -3.57 -4.13
C GLU A 25 -4.05 -2.10 -3.98
N LEU A 26 -5.03 -1.64 -4.76
CA LEU A 26 -5.55 -0.28 -4.63
C LEU A 26 -6.23 -0.05 -3.28
N VAL A 27 -7.02 -1.02 -2.78
CA VAL A 27 -7.57 -0.96 -1.42
C VAL A 27 -6.48 -0.97 -0.36
N GLY A 28 -5.44 -1.79 -0.52
CA GLY A 28 -4.24 -1.77 0.32
C GLY A 28 -3.59 -0.39 0.39
N LEU A 29 -3.48 0.28 -0.76
CA LEU A 29 -2.76 1.56 -0.89
C LEU A 29 -3.59 2.79 -0.48
N LEU A 30 -4.88 2.77 -0.79
CA LEU A 30 -5.77 3.94 -0.73
C LEU A 30 -6.91 3.78 0.28
N GLY A 31 -7.11 2.58 0.84
CA GLY A 31 -8.19 2.29 1.76
C GLY A 31 -8.03 2.94 3.13
N THR A 32 -9.18 3.21 3.73
CA THR A 32 -9.35 3.49 5.15
C THR A 32 -9.10 2.23 5.99
N GLU A 33 -8.99 2.38 7.32
CA GLU A 33 -8.88 1.22 8.21
C GLU A 33 -10.09 0.28 8.12
N ALA A 34 -11.30 0.83 7.92
CA ALA A 34 -12.51 0.02 7.78
C ALA A 34 -12.48 -0.84 6.50
N GLU A 35 -11.94 -0.31 5.40
CA GLU A 35 -11.81 -1.05 4.14
C GLU A 35 -10.70 -2.09 4.20
N LEU A 36 -9.61 -1.79 4.90
CA LEU A 36 -8.55 -2.77 5.17
C LEU A 36 -9.03 -3.89 6.10
N ALA A 37 -9.89 -3.59 7.08
CA ALA A 37 -10.52 -4.62 7.90
C ALA A 37 -11.44 -5.54 7.08
N GLN A 38 -12.18 -5.00 6.09
CA GLN A 38 -12.95 -5.81 5.15
C GLN A 38 -12.05 -6.66 4.23
N LEU A 39 -10.92 -6.11 3.78
CA LEU A 39 -9.94 -6.85 3.00
C LEU A 39 -9.32 -7.99 3.82
N ARG A 40 -9.03 -7.74 5.11
CA ARG A 40 -8.56 -8.74 6.06
C ARG A 40 -9.60 -9.85 6.25
N GLN A 41 -10.87 -9.50 6.46
CA GLN A 41 -11.95 -10.49 6.57
C GLN A 41 -12.06 -11.36 5.31
N ALA A 42 -11.88 -10.79 4.12
CA ALA A 42 -11.88 -11.55 2.88
C ALA A 42 -10.70 -12.52 2.79
N PHE A 43 -9.52 -12.08 3.22
CA PHE A 43 -8.34 -12.94 3.33
C PHE A 43 -8.58 -14.09 4.32
N ASP A 44 -9.11 -13.82 5.52
CA ASP A 44 -9.39 -14.87 6.51
C ASP A 44 -10.40 -15.91 5.99
N ALA A 45 -11.35 -15.49 5.14
CA ALA A 45 -12.35 -16.38 4.54
C ALA A 45 -11.79 -17.22 3.38
N ALA A 46 -10.87 -16.66 2.59
CA ALA A 46 -10.24 -17.32 1.45
C ALA A 46 -8.82 -16.78 1.26
N PRO A 47 -7.81 -17.34 1.96
CA PRO A 47 -6.44 -16.84 1.92
C PRO A 47 -5.87 -16.91 0.51
N THR A 48 -5.35 -15.78 0.03
CA THR A 48 -4.54 -15.74 -1.19
C THR A 48 -3.30 -14.86 -1.02
N PRO A 49 -2.19 -15.18 -1.72
CA PRO A 49 -0.99 -14.35 -1.71
C PRO A 49 -1.26 -12.89 -2.12
N GLU A 50 -2.19 -12.65 -3.04
CA GLU A 50 -2.52 -11.30 -3.54
C GLU A 50 -3.25 -10.45 -2.51
N LEU A 51 -4.13 -11.05 -1.70
CA LEU A 51 -4.81 -10.36 -0.61
C LEU A 51 -3.83 -10.04 0.51
N LEU A 52 -2.95 -10.99 0.86
CA LEU A 52 -1.93 -10.79 1.88
C LEU A 52 -0.89 -9.74 1.46
N TRP A 53 -0.48 -9.76 0.18
CA TRP A 53 0.34 -8.71 -0.40
C TRP A 53 -0.31 -7.33 -0.28
N ALA A 54 -1.58 -7.20 -0.64
CA ALA A 54 -2.31 -5.94 -0.53
C ALA A 54 -2.40 -5.43 0.92
N LEU A 55 -2.64 -6.34 1.88
CA LEU A 55 -2.61 -6.04 3.31
C LEU A 55 -1.23 -5.54 3.76
N GLY A 56 -0.14 -6.24 3.39
CA GLY A 56 1.22 -5.81 3.71
C GLY A 56 1.61 -4.47 3.07
N LEU A 57 1.21 -4.26 1.81
CA LEU A 57 1.44 -3.03 1.05
C LEU A 57 0.76 -1.80 1.69
N SER A 58 -0.30 -2.02 2.48
CA SER A 58 -0.92 -0.96 3.27
C SER A 58 0.06 -0.36 4.27
N GLY A 59 1.03 -1.12 4.78
CA GLY A 59 1.94 -0.65 5.83
C GLY A 59 1.24 -0.27 7.14
N ARG A 60 -0.07 -0.56 7.27
CA ARG A 60 -0.86 -0.31 8.47
C ARG A 60 -0.87 -1.52 9.38
N ARG A 61 -1.13 -1.29 10.67
CA ARG A 61 -1.10 -2.32 11.70
C ARG A 61 -1.94 -3.55 11.34
N VAL A 62 -3.21 -3.34 10.93
CA VAL A 62 -4.13 -4.42 10.54
C VAL A 62 -3.57 -5.36 9.47
N GLY A 63 -2.85 -4.81 8.48
CA GLY A 63 -2.27 -5.60 7.41
C GLY A 63 -0.95 -6.25 7.81
N LEU A 64 -0.12 -5.55 8.59
CA LEU A 64 1.16 -6.08 9.08
C LEU A 64 0.97 -7.20 10.11
N ASP A 65 -0.05 -7.11 10.97
CA ASP A 65 -0.41 -8.20 11.88
C ASP A 65 -0.75 -9.47 11.08
N ALA A 66 -1.52 -9.36 9.98
CA ALA A 66 -1.80 -10.49 9.08
C ALA A 66 -0.53 -11.09 8.49
N CYS A 67 0.40 -10.26 8.01
CA CYS A 67 1.67 -10.75 7.48
C CYS A 67 2.53 -11.43 8.57
N VAL A 68 2.47 -10.98 9.82
CA VAL A 68 3.16 -11.62 10.95
C VAL A 68 2.53 -12.99 11.27
N GLU A 69 1.20 -13.09 11.26
CA GLU A 69 0.48 -14.35 11.51
C GLU A 69 0.86 -15.43 10.47
N HIS A 70 1.11 -15.02 9.22
CA HIS A 70 1.45 -15.91 8.10
C HIS A 70 2.96 -15.92 7.76
N PHE A 71 3.83 -15.42 8.66
CA PHE A 71 5.27 -15.30 8.39
C PHE A 71 5.98 -16.64 8.16
N ASP A 72 5.51 -17.70 8.82
CA ASP A 72 6.01 -19.07 8.74
C ASP A 72 4.88 -20.03 8.32
N ASP A 73 4.00 -19.58 7.42
CA ASP A 73 2.92 -20.42 6.87
C ASP A 73 3.47 -21.65 6.14
N ASP A 74 2.75 -22.78 6.18
CA ASP A 74 3.14 -24.01 5.49
C ASP A 74 3.03 -23.85 3.96
N ASP A 75 2.12 -23.01 3.47
CA ASP A 75 2.02 -22.67 2.05
C ASP A 75 3.10 -21.67 1.64
N ASP A 76 3.96 -22.10 0.71
CA ASP A 76 5.14 -21.33 0.26
C ASP A 76 4.75 -19.95 -0.29
N LEU A 77 3.68 -19.86 -1.07
CA LEU A 77 3.25 -18.61 -1.71
C LEU A 77 2.70 -17.61 -0.68
N THR A 78 1.92 -18.09 0.28
CA THR A 78 1.39 -17.28 1.39
C THR A 78 2.52 -16.79 2.28
N ARG A 79 3.48 -17.67 2.62
CA ARG A 79 4.67 -17.32 3.40
C ARG A 79 5.53 -16.27 2.71
N GLU A 80 5.76 -16.42 1.40
CA GLU A 80 6.49 -15.43 0.60
C GLU A 80 5.77 -14.07 0.58
N ALA A 81 4.45 -14.05 0.37
CA ALA A 81 3.67 -12.82 0.36
C ALA A 81 3.66 -12.10 1.72
N ALA A 82 3.55 -12.84 2.83
CA ALA A 82 3.71 -12.31 4.19
C ALA A 82 5.07 -11.61 4.38
N ARG A 83 6.15 -12.32 4.03
CA ARG A 83 7.52 -11.82 4.17
C ARG A 83 7.79 -10.63 3.25
N GLU A 84 7.27 -10.65 2.02
CA GLU A 84 7.36 -9.54 1.08
C GLU A 84 6.64 -8.31 1.65
N GLY A 85 5.39 -8.45 2.10
CA GLY A 85 4.60 -7.38 2.69
C GLY A 85 5.27 -6.71 3.90
N LEU A 86 5.81 -7.52 4.82
CA LEU A 86 6.60 -7.02 5.94
C LEU A 86 7.88 -6.32 5.49
N SER A 87 8.57 -6.87 4.48
CA SER A 87 9.80 -6.28 3.95
C SER A 87 9.56 -4.93 3.29
N VAL A 88 8.43 -4.76 2.60
CA VAL A 88 8.00 -3.46 2.04
C VAL A 88 7.85 -2.42 3.14
N ALA A 89 7.16 -2.77 4.23
CA ALA A 89 6.91 -1.84 5.32
C ALA A 89 8.19 -1.53 6.12
N ALA A 90 9.03 -2.53 6.34
CA ALA A 90 10.25 -2.42 7.14
C ALA A 90 11.48 -1.94 6.35
N GLY A 91 11.44 -1.98 5.02
CA GLY A 91 12.61 -1.69 4.17
C GLY A 91 13.70 -2.75 4.24
N ARG A 92 13.43 -3.91 4.85
CA ARG A 92 14.38 -5.00 5.07
C ARG A 92 13.65 -6.32 5.29
N GLY A 93 14.33 -7.44 5.03
CA GLY A 93 13.84 -8.76 5.43
C GLY A 93 13.95 -9.02 6.93
N PHE A 94 13.28 -10.07 7.38
CA PHE A 94 13.33 -10.60 8.75
C PHE A 94 13.83 -12.03 8.73
N ALA A 95 14.63 -12.41 9.73
CA ALA A 95 15.15 -13.77 9.85
C ALA A 95 14.18 -14.72 10.55
N SER A 96 13.22 -14.19 11.33
CA SER A 96 12.24 -14.99 12.06
C SER A 96 10.95 -14.21 12.34
N VAL A 97 9.86 -14.94 12.61
CA VAL A 97 8.59 -14.34 13.06
C VAL A 97 8.73 -13.54 14.36
N SER A 98 9.61 -13.97 15.27
CA SER A 98 9.85 -13.27 16.53
C SER A 98 10.46 -11.89 16.29
N GLU A 99 11.40 -11.80 15.35
CA GLU A 99 11.99 -10.53 14.95
C GLU A 99 10.96 -9.60 14.30
N ALA A 100 10.11 -10.14 13.41
CA ALA A 100 9.03 -9.38 12.76
C ALA A 100 8.01 -8.86 13.79
N LYS A 101 7.63 -9.68 14.77
CA LYS A 101 6.76 -9.29 15.89
C LYS A 101 7.34 -8.15 16.71
N SER A 102 8.58 -8.30 17.17
CA SER A 102 9.24 -7.26 17.97
C SER A 102 9.39 -5.95 17.19
N TRP A 103 9.68 -6.01 15.89
CA TRP A 103 9.70 -4.82 15.05
C TRP A 103 8.31 -4.17 14.99
N LEU A 104 7.24 -4.94 14.76
CA LEU A 104 5.88 -4.42 14.65
C LEU A 104 5.37 -3.81 15.96
N GLU A 105 5.71 -4.41 17.11
CA GLU A 105 5.38 -3.88 18.45
C GLU A 105 6.00 -2.51 18.73
N GLN A 106 7.19 -2.24 18.17
CA GLN A 106 7.87 -0.95 18.31
C GLN A 106 7.30 0.13 17.39
N ARG A 107 6.40 -0.22 16.46
CA ARG A 107 5.75 0.74 15.56
C ARG A 107 4.52 1.35 16.22
N GLY A 108 4.36 2.66 16.01
CA GLY A 108 3.12 3.37 16.34
C GLY A 108 1.98 3.05 15.37
N ALA A 109 0.90 3.83 15.45
CA ALA A 109 -0.26 3.68 14.57
C ALA A 109 0.01 4.16 13.12
N SER A 110 1.07 4.94 12.91
CA SER A 110 1.41 5.50 11.60
C SER A 110 1.72 4.43 10.56
N ARG A 111 1.32 4.73 9.32
CA ARG A 111 1.58 3.88 8.16
C ARG A 111 3.10 3.77 7.93
N SER A 112 3.59 2.55 7.70
CA SER A 112 5.02 2.29 7.50
C SER A 112 5.35 2.00 6.04
N LEU A 113 6.49 2.47 5.55
CA LEU A 113 7.01 2.16 4.22
C LEU A 113 8.53 2.29 4.23
N GLY A 114 9.25 1.26 3.79
CA GLY A 114 10.72 1.30 3.71
C GLY A 114 11.42 1.57 5.04
N GLY A 115 10.84 1.16 6.17
CA GLY A 115 11.44 1.28 7.49
C GLY A 115 11.15 2.59 8.23
N ALA A 116 10.45 3.53 7.60
CA ALA A 116 10.04 4.79 8.21
C ALA A 116 8.53 4.99 8.16
N GLU A 117 8.06 6.04 8.84
CA GLU A 117 6.70 6.55 8.63
C GLU A 117 6.52 6.97 7.16
N ARG A 118 5.38 6.59 6.59
CA ARG A 118 5.08 6.83 5.19
C ARG A 118 4.71 8.29 4.98
N GLY A 119 5.58 9.01 4.28
CA GLY A 119 5.30 10.34 3.76
C GLY A 119 5.82 10.51 2.33
N PRO A 120 5.66 11.70 1.72
CA PRO A 120 6.11 11.96 0.37
C PRO A 120 7.59 11.59 0.16
N ALA A 121 8.49 12.12 0.98
CA ALA A 121 9.93 11.83 0.87
C ALA A 121 10.25 10.32 0.95
N GLN A 122 9.56 9.59 1.82
CA GLN A 122 9.76 8.16 1.99
C GLN A 122 9.25 7.35 0.80
N VAL A 123 8.09 7.71 0.24
CA VAL A 123 7.55 7.09 -0.98
C VAL A 123 8.53 7.29 -2.15
N LEU A 124 9.13 8.47 -2.27
CA LEU A 124 10.15 8.75 -3.30
C LEU A 124 11.43 7.95 -3.11
N ALA A 125 11.92 7.87 -1.87
CA ALA A 125 13.09 7.06 -1.55
C ALA A 125 12.86 5.59 -1.92
N VAL A 126 11.72 5.03 -1.50
CA VAL A 126 11.38 3.64 -1.81
C VAL A 126 11.16 3.43 -3.30
N LEU A 127 10.47 4.32 -4.01
CA LEU A 127 10.26 4.20 -5.46
C LEU A 127 11.56 4.05 -6.26
N ALA A 128 12.63 4.70 -5.81
CA ALA A 128 13.92 4.68 -6.51
C ALA A 128 14.64 3.33 -6.46
N GLU A 129 14.42 2.55 -5.40
CA GLU A 129 15.16 1.31 -5.12
C GLU A 129 14.25 0.07 -5.08
N ALA A 130 12.93 0.28 -5.04
CA ALA A 130 11.94 -0.78 -4.94
C ALA A 130 11.99 -1.77 -6.12
N PRO A 131 11.68 -3.06 -5.87
CA PRO A 131 11.44 -4.01 -6.95
C PRO A 131 10.22 -3.59 -7.79
N ASP A 132 10.17 -4.09 -9.03
CA ASP A 132 9.17 -3.70 -10.04
C ASP A 132 7.72 -3.79 -9.57
N ARG A 133 7.36 -4.82 -8.78
CA ARG A 133 6.00 -5.01 -8.26
C ARG A 133 5.59 -3.83 -7.35
N LEU A 134 6.40 -3.54 -6.34
CA LEU A 134 6.18 -2.42 -5.42
C LEU A 134 6.21 -1.09 -6.17
N ARG A 135 7.16 -0.92 -7.08
CA ARG A 135 7.31 0.28 -7.90
C ARG A 135 6.04 0.58 -8.73
N ARG A 136 5.49 -0.44 -9.40
CA ARG A 136 4.20 -0.35 -10.14
C ARG A 136 3.01 -0.02 -9.22
N ALA A 137 3.01 -0.53 -8.00
CA ALA A 137 1.94 -0.27 -7.04
C ALA A 137 1.98 1.17 -6.52
N LEU A 138 3.15 1.64 -6.11
CA LEU A 138 3.37 3.03 -5.68
C LEU A 138 3.13 4.03 -6.82
N ALA A 139 3.55 3.73 -8.05
CA ALA A 139 3.27 4.58 -9.21
C ALA A 139 1.76 4.71 -9.48
N ARG A 140 0.97 3.64 -9.31
CA ARG A 140 -0.50 3.69 -9.41
C ARG A 140 -1.11 4.55 -8.31
N GLU A 141 -0.68 4.37 -7.07
CA GLU A 141 -1.13 5.22 -5.96
C GLU A 141 -0.85 6.69 -6.26
N LEU A 142 0.37 7.04 -6.66
CA LEU A 142 0.75 8.42 -6.95
C LEU A 142 -0.06 9.00 -8.11
N ARG A 143 -0.32 8.21 -9.17
CA ARG A 143 -1.18 8.65 -10.27
C ARG A 143 -2.59 8.97 -9.77
N ILE A 144 -3.15 8.16 -8.88
CA ILE A 144 -4.50 8.38 -8.32
C ILE A 144 -4.50 9.58 -7.36
N ARG A 145 -3.57 9.62 -6.40
CA ARG A 145 -3.41 10.71 -5.41
C ARG A 145 -3.12 12.07 -6.04
N SER A 146 -2.37 12.09 -7.14
CA SER A 146 -2.09 13.31 -7.91
C SER A 146 -3.17 13.67 -8.93
N ARG A 147 -4.27 12.91 -9.01
CA ARG A 147 -5.31 13.06 -10.04
C ARG A 147 -4.74 13.09 -11.47
N GLY A 148 -3.72 12.26 -11.72
CA GLY A 148 -3.04 12.14 -13.00
C GLY A 148 -1.97 13.19 -13.29
N ARG A 149 -1.70 14.14 -12.38
CA ARG A 149 -0.62 15.14 -12.55
C ARG A 149 0.76 14.52 -12.55
N VAL A 150 0.93 13.40 -11.85
CA VAL A 150 2.15 12.60 -11.84
C VAL A 150 1.95 11.40 -12.77
N HIS A 151 2.83 11.28 -13.76
CA HIS A 151 2.88 10.13 -14.66
C HIS A 151 4.25 9.48 -14.59
N LEU A 152 4.35 8.45 -13.75
CA LEU A 152 5.56 7.63 -13.63
C LEU A 152 5.39 6.43 -14.55
N ASP A 153 6.20 6.35 -15.60
CA ASP A 153 6.39 5.11 -16.35
C ASP A 153 7.20 4.16 -15.48
N PRO A 154 6.63 3.05 -14.95
CA PRO A 154 7.31 2.13 -14.04
C PRO A 154 8.55 1.44 -14.66
N GLY A 155 8.67 1.46 -15.99
CA GLY A 155 9.83 0.94 -16.72
C GLY A 155 10.92 1.98 -16.97
N ALA A 156 10.66 3.26 -16.70
CA ALA A 156 11.64 4.33 -16.81
C ALA A 156 12.51 4.44 -15.54
N LEU A 157 13.74 4.92 -15.71
CA LEU A 157 14.72 5.05 -14.63
C LEU A 157 14.31 6.11 -13.59
N PRO A 158 14.54 5.86 -12.28
CA PRO A 158 14.09 6.72 -11.17
C PRO A 158 14.47 8.21 -11.25
N HIS A 159 15.58 8.53 -11.90
CA HIS A 159 16.05 9.91 -12.05
C HIS A 159 15.09 10.81 -12.84
N ALA A 160 14.28 10.24 -13.74
CA ALA A 160 13.31 11.00 -14.54
C ALA A 160 12.08 11.40 -13.71
N TRP A 161 11.90 10.78 -12.55
CA TRP A 161 10.77 11.00 -11.66
C TRP A 161 11.04 12.09 -10.64
N ARG A 162 12.30 12.26 -10.22
CA ARG A 162 12.69 13.26 -9.21
C ARG A 162 12.19 14.65 -9.58
N SER A 163 12.37 15.08 -10.84
CA SER A 163 11.90 16.39 -11.30
C SER A 163 10.37 16.55 -11.28
N GLN A 164 9.59 15.48 -11.47
CA GLN A 164 8.12 15.54 -11.37
C GLN A 164 7.63 15.57 -9.92
N LEU A 165 8.44 15.03 -9.01
CA LEU A 165 8.09 14.79 -7.62
C LEU A 165 8.67 15.84 -6.66
N ASP A 166 9.70 16.58 -7.10
CA ASP A 166 10.23 17.79 -6.46
C ASP A 166 9.29 19.00 -6.63
N ALA A 167 8.31 18.91 -7.54
CA ALA A 167 7.21 19.86 -7.58
C ALA A 167 6.43 19.78 -6.25
N PRO A 168 5.98 20.90 -5.66
CA PRO A 168 5.25 20.91 -4.40
C PRO A 168 3.89 20.23 -4.57
N LEU A 169 3.87 18.90 -4.47
CA LEU A 169 2.67 18.09 -4.44
C LEU A 169 2.32 17.87 -2.98
N SER A 170 1.25 18.54 -2.52
CA SER A 170 0.64 18.25 -1.22
C SER A 170 -0.15 16.93 -1.32
N ILE A 171 0.56 15.80 -1.29
CA ILE A 171 -0.06 14.46 -1.24
C ILE A 171 -0.15 14.02 0.22
N ASP A 172 -1.38 13.88 0.71
CA ASP A 172 -1.68 13.22 1.97
C ASP A 172 -1.72 11.70 1.73
N PHE A 173 -0.84 10.94 2.38
CA PHE A 173 -0.74 9.48 2.27
C PHE A 173 -1.52 8.71 3.34
N ASP A 174 -1.98 9.40 4.38
CA ASP A 174 -2.74 8.84 5.48
C ASP A 174 -4.24 8.89 5.21
N ARG A 175 -4.67 9.85 4.39
CA ARG A 175 -6.05 9.97 3.92
C ARG A 175 -6.47 8.80 3.03
N GLY A 176 -7.63 8.22 3.35
CA GLY A 176 -8.30 7.22 2.54
C GLY A 176 -9.04 7.82 1.34
N PHE A 177 -9.33 7.00 0.33
CA PHE A 177 -10.16 7.34 -0.83
C PHE A 177 -11.63 6.98 -0.54
N PRO A 178 -12.63 7.71 -1.09
CA PRO A 178 -12.56 8.90 -1.94
C PRO A 178 -12.40 10.20 -1.15
N TRP A 179 -11.84 11.22 -1.81
CA TRP A 179 -11.66 12.56 -1.26
C TRP A 179 -12.86 13.44 -1.62
N THR A 180 -13.38 14.24 -0.69
CA THR A 180 -14.37 15.29 -1.04
C THR A 180 -13.67 16.55 -1.56
N ASP A 181 -14.29 17.30 -2.50
CA ASP A 181 -13.67 18.50 -3.07
C ASP A 181 -13.56 19.65 -2.06
N ALA A 182 -14.45 19.72 -1.06
CA ALA A 182 -14.39 20.71 0.01
C ALA A 182 -13.17 20.55 0.92
N GLU A 183 -12.64 19.34 1.02
CA GLU A 183 -11.49 18.99 1.87
C GLU A 183 -10.15 19.15 1.14
N LEU A 184 -10.14 19.60 -0.11
CA LEU A 184 -8.89 19.80 -0.85
C LEU A 184 -8.40 21.25 -0.85
N GLY A 185 -9.21 22.19 -0.36
CA GLY A 185 -8.91 23.61 -0.36
C GLY A 185 -8.75 24.15 -1.78
N ASP A 186 -9.30 25.32 -2.06
CA ASP A 186 -8.77 26.11 -3.17
C ASP A 186 -7.30 26.39 -2.84
N GLY A 187 -6.39 25.62 -3.44
CA GLY A 187 -4.98 25.99 -3.49
C GLY A 187 -4.89 27.38 -4.13
N PRO A 188 -4.10 28.30 -3.55
CA PRO A 188 -4.03 29.69 -3.99
C PRO A 188 -3.64 29.84 -5.47
#